data_AF-A0A139PE03-F1
#
_entry.id   AF-A0A139PE03-F1
#
_cell.length_a   1.000
_cell.length_b   1.000
_cell.length_c   1.000
_cell.angle_alpha   90.00
_cell.angle_beta   90.00
_cell.angle_gamma   90.00
#
_symmetry.space_group_name_H-M   'P 1'
#
loop_
_entity.id
_entity.type
_entity.pdbx_description
1 polymer ?
#
loop_
_entity_poly.entity_id
_entity_poly.type
_entity_poly.pdbx_seq_one_letter_code
_entity_poly.pdbx_strand_id
1 'polypeptide(L)'
;MAAILAGAFSMAGGEYVSVSTQKDTEEAAVAREQLLLDKDIESAKQSLYAAYLQNGECETSAQLLTNKAFLKNPLKALVEEKYGIEYEEFTNPWHAAISSFIAFVLGSLPPMLLITVFPSDYRIPATVFIVTLSLNRHWLYQC
;
A
#
# COMPACT_ATOMS: atom_id res chain seq x y z
N MET A 1 13.87 -22.73 13.46
CA MET A 1 12.47 -22.79 12.99
C MET A 1 11.54 -21.90 13.81
N ALA A 2 11.49 -22.02 15.15
CA ALA A 2 10.64 -21.16 15.99
C ALA A 2 10.86 -19.65 15.76
N ALA A 3 12.13 -19.21 15.65
CA ALA A 3 12.47 -17.82 15.35
C ALA A 3 11.97 -17.34 13.97
N ILE A 4 11.96 -18.22 12.96
CA ILE A 4 11.48 -17.90 11.61
C ILE A 4 9.95 -17.70 11.64
N LEU A 5 9.23 -18.60 12.30
CA LEU A 5 7.78 -18.49 12.44
C LEU A 5 7.39 -17.24 13.23
N ALA A 6 8.06 -16.98 14.36
CA ALA A 6 7.83 -15.77 15.14
C ALA A 6 8.07 -14.49 14.32
N GLY A 7 9.16 -14.43 13.55
CA GLY A 7 9.45 -13.31 12.65
C GLY A 7 8.42 -13.16 11.53
N ALA A 8 8.02 -14.25 10.89
CA ALA A 8 7.04 -14.25 9.81
C ALA A 8 5.66 -13.76 10.29
N PHE A 9 5.19 -14.21 11.45
CA PHE A 9 3.94 -13.74 12.04
C PHE A 9 4.03 -12.26 12.45
N SER A 10 5.15 -11.82 13.02
CA SER A 10 5.36 -10.41 13.37
C SER A 10 5.33 -9.51 12.14
N MET A 11 5.97 -9.93 11.04
CA MET A 11 6.01 -9.17 9.79
C MET A 11 4.63 -9.12 9.12
N ALA A 12 3.97 -10.28 9.00
CA ALA A 12 2.63 -10.37 8.43
C ALA A 12 1.60 -9.54 9.23
N GLY A 13 1.66 -9.60 10.57
CA GLY A 13 0.80 -8.81 11.44
C GLY A 13 1.07 -7.30 11.32
N GLY A 14 2.33 -6.90 11.26
CA GLY A 14 2.71 -5.50 11.05
C GLY A 14 2.19 -4.95 9.71
N GLU A 15 2.36 -5.72 8.64
CA GLU A 15 1.88 -5.34 7.31
C GLU A 15 0.34 -5.28 7.27
N TYR A 16 -0.33 -6.27 7.86
CA TYR A 16 -1.79 -6.27 7.97
C TYR A 16 -2.31 -5.00 8.65
N VAL A 17 -1.75 -4.65 9.81
CA VAL A 17 -2.18 -3.47 10.58
C VAL A 17 -1.93 -2.19 9.78
N SER A 18 -0.76 -2.08 9.14
CA SER A 18 -0.42 -0.94 8.27
C SER A 18 -1.42 -0.76 7.13
N VAL A 19 -1.67 -1.83 6.35
CA VAL A 19 -2.56 -1.78 5.19
C VAL A 19 -4.02 -1.63 5.62
N SER A 20 -4.44 -2.24 6.73
CA SER A 20 -5.79 -2.04 7.26
C SER A 20 -6.05 -0.59 7.68
N THR A 21 -5.07 0.08 8.29
CA THR A 21 -5.20 1.50 8.66
C THR A 21 -5.31 2.39 7.43
N GLN A 22 -4.59 2.06 6.35
CA GLN A 22 -4.72 2.75 5.06
C GLN A 22 -6.13 2.56 4.48
N LYS A 23 -6.60 1.32 4.41
CA LYS A 23 -7.97 0.99 3.97
C LYS A 23 -9.04 1.73 4.77
N ASP A 24 -8.92 1.77 6.10
CA ASP A 24 -9.87 2.48 6.96
C ASP A 24 -9.88 3.99 6.67
N THR A 25 -8.71 4.56 6.34
CA THR A 25 -8.59 5.98 5.95
C THR A 25 -9.26 6.23 4.60
N GLU A 26 -9.08 5.32 3.64
CA GLU A 26 -9.74 5.38 2.32
C GLU A 26 -11.27 5.30 2.46
N GLU A 27 -11.76 4.34 3.26
CA GLU A 27 -13.20 4.17 3.53
C GLU A 27 -13.79 5.39 4.26
N ALA A 28 -13.06 5.96 5.21
CA ALA A 28 -13.48 7.18 5.91
C ALA A 28 -13.56 8.40 4.98
N ALA A 29 -12.64 8.52 4.01
CA ALA A 29 -12.69 9.57 3.00
C ALA A 29 -13.93 9.42 2.10
N VAL A 30 -14.21 8.20 1.62
CA VAL A 30 -15.41 7.90 0.83
C VAL A 30 -16.69 8.21 1.62
N ALA A 31 -16.76 7.77 2.87
CA ALA A 31 -17.92 8.02 3.72
C ALA A 31 -18.16 9.51 3.98
N ARG A 32 -17.08 10.30 4.13
CA ARG A 32 -17.15 11.75 4.29
C ARG A 32 -17.72 12.44 3.06
N GLU A 33 -17.23 12.09 1.87
CA GLU A 33 -17.71 12.70 0.62
C GLU A 33 -19.13 12.26 0.28
N GLN A 34 -19.49 11.00 0.56
CA GLN A 34 -20.86 10.52 0.43
C GLN A 34 -21.82 11.32 1.33
N LEU A 35 -21.45 11.54 2.58
CA LEU A 35 -22.25 12.35 3.51
C LEU A 35 -22.35 13.81 3.08
N LEU A 36 -21.30 14.38 2.47
CA LEU A 36 -21.36 15.73 1.90
C LEU A 36 -22.33 15.77 0.72
N LEU A 37 -22.25 14.79 -0.18
CA LEU A 37 -23.11 14.68 -1.35
C LEU A 37 -24.59 14.51 -0.97
N ASP A 38 -24.88 13.75 0.08
CA ASP A 38 -26.24 13.51 0.58
C ASP A 38 -26.81 14.74 1.30
N LYS A 39 -25.97 15.55 1.96
CA LYS A 39 -26.41 16.74 2.70
C LYS A 39 -26.55 17.98 1.83
N ASP A 40 -25.58 18.22 0.96
CA ASP A 40 -25.52 19.44 0.15
C ASP A 40 -24.70 19.21 -1.13
N ILE A 41 -25.43 18.97 -2.22
CA ILE A 41 -24.89 18.76 -3.57
C ILE A 41 -24.15 20.01 -4.07
N GLU A 42 -24.59 21.22 -3.72
CA GLU A 42 -23.95 22.44 -4.20
C GLU A 42 -22.61 22.67 -3.49
N SER A 43 -22.55 22.41 -2.18
CA SER A 43 -21.27 22.37 -1.46
C SER A 43 -20.33 21.28 -2.00
N ALA A 44 -20.85 20.11 -2.37
CA ALA A 44 -20.05 19.05 -2.97
C ALA A 44 -19.45 19.48 -4.33
N LYS A 45 -20.25 20.12 -5.21
CA LYS A 45 -19.76 20.68 -6.49
C LYS A 45 -18.68 21.72 -6.30
N GLN A 46 -18.88 22.65 -5.37
CA GLN A 46 -17.88 23.67 -5.07
C GLN A 46 -16.57 23.05 -4.55
N SER A 47 -16.67 22.00 -3.73
CA SER A 47 -15.49 21.30 -3.23
C SER A 47 -14.71 20.57 -4.32
N LEU A 48 -15.40 19.95 -5.29
CA LEU A 48 -14.77 19.30 -6.44
C LEU A 48 -14.14 20.33 -7.39
N TYR A 49 -14.83 21.43 -7.65
CA TYR A 49 -14.30 22.55 -8.43
C TYR A 49 -13.01 23.11 -7.82
N ALA A 50 -13.00 23.33 -6.50
CA ALA A 50 -11.82 23.79 -5.79
C ALA A 50 -10.66 22.78 -5.85
N ALA A 51 -10.96 21.48 -5.78
CA ALA A 51 -9.96 20.42 -5.94
C ALA A 51 -9.31 20.45 -7.33
N TYR A 52 -10.09 20.62 -8.40
CA TYR A 52 -9.54 20.76 -9.76
C TYR A 52 -8.62 21.97 -9.89
N LEU A 53 -9.01 23.13 -9.34
CA LEU A 53 -8.15 24.31 -9.33
C LEU A 53 -6.85 24.07 -8.57
N GLN A 54 -6.92 23.38 -7.42
CA GLN A 54 -5.75 23.03 -6.62
C GLN A 54 -4.82 22.05 -7.35
N ASN A 55 -5.40 21.15 -8.15
CA ASN A 55 -4.67 20.19 -8.99
C ASN A 55 -4.08 20.84 -10.26
N GLY A 56 -4.32 22.14 -10.49
CA GLY A 56 -3.71 22.93 -11.57
C GLY A 56 -4.59 23.15 -12.81
N GLU A 57 -5.87 22.78 -12.75
CA GLU A 57 -6.82 23.04 -13.84
C GLU A 57 -7.18 24.52 -13.95
N CYS A 58 -7.41 25.00 -15.17
CA CYS A 58 -7.94 26.35 -15.40
C CYS A 58 -9.42 26.43 -14.97
N GLU A 59 -9.88 27.61 -14.55
CA GLU A 59 -11.27 27.82 -14.08
C GLU A 59 -12.36 27.30 -15.03
N THR A 60 -12.20 27.53 -16.33
CA THR A 60 -13.13 27.07 -17.36
C THR A 60 -13.16 25.54 -17.47
N SER A 61 -11.99 24.89 -17.42
CA SER A 61 -11.86 23.44 -17.43
C SER A 61 -12.42 22.82 -16.16
N ALA A 62 -12.09 23.37 -15.00
CA ALA A 62 -12.54 22.89 -13.69
C ALA A 62 -14.07 22.91 -13.57
N GLN A 63 -14.75 23.96 -14.09
CA GLN A 63 -16.22 23.99 -14.14
C GLN A 63 -16.79 22.89 -15.04
N LEU A 64 -16.21 22.71 -16.23
CA LEU A 64 -16.67 21.68 -17.17
C LEU A 64 -16.49 20.28 -16.60
N LEU A 65 -15.32 19.98 -16.01
CA LEU A 65 -15.00 18.70 -15.39
C LEU A 65 -15.91 18.40 -14.21
N THR A 66 -16.15 19.39 -13.33
CA THR A 66 -17.08 19.27 -12.21
C THR A 66 -18.49 18.90 -12.70
N ASN A 67 -19.02 19.63 -13.67
CA ASN A 67 -20.35 19.34 -14.21
C ASN A 67 -20.42 17.94 -14.85
N LYS A 68 -19.39 17.56 -15.60
CA LYS A 68 -19.29 16.23 -16.22
C LYS A 68 -19.21 15.11 -15.17
N ALA A 69 -18.48 15.31 -14.09
CA ALA A 69 -18.37 14.35 -13.00
C ALA A 69 -19.72 14.10 -12.33
N PHE A 70 -20.49 15.17 -12.07
CA PHE A 70 -21.83 15.07 -11.46
C PHE A 70 -22.88 14.41 -12.36
N LEU A 71 -22.67 14.36 -13.68
CA LEU A 71 -23.54 13.61 -14.60
C LEU A 71 -23.25 12.11 -14.63
N LYS A 72 -22.06 11.68 -14.19
CA LYS A 72 -21.60 10.29 -14.35
C LYS A 72 -21.44 9.59 -13.01
N ASN A 73 -20.49 10.05 -12.19
CA ASN A 73 -20.25 9.51 -10.85
C ASN A 73 -19.57 10.59 -9.98
N PRO A 74 -20.34 11.42 -9.27
CA PRO A 74 -19.79 12.51 -8.46
C PRO A 74 -18.93 12.01 -7.31
N LEU A 75 -19.30 10.89 -6.67
CA LEU A 75 -18.56 10.36 -5.52
C LEU A 75 -17.16 9.89 -5.94
N LYS A 76 -17.08 9.16 -7.06
CA LYS A 76 -15.80 8.71 -7.62
C LYS A 76 -14.86 9.89 -7.88
N ALA A 77 -15.34 10.93 -8.57
CA ALA A 77 -14.54 12.11 -8.86
C ALA A 77 -14.14 12.89 -7.59
N LEU A 78 -15.04 13.02 -6.60
CA LEU A 78 -14.73 13.65 -5.32
C LEU A 78 -13.60 12.92 -4.59
N VAL A 79 -13.63 11.59 -4.58
CA VAL A 79 -12.64 10.78 -3.86
C VAL A 79 -11.30 10.77 -4.60
N GLU A 80 -11.32 10.54 -5.92
CA GLU A 80 -10.11 10.49 -6.75
C GLU A 80 -9.38 11.83 -6.79
N GLU A 81 -10.09 12.93 -7.05
CA GLU A 81 -9.44 14.24 -7.22
C GLU A 81 -8.97 14.86 -5.91
N LYS A 82 -9.66 14.60 -4.80
CA LYS A 82 -9.32 15.20 -3.50
C LYS A 82 -8.31 14.38 -2.71
N TYR A 83 -8.34 13.06 -2.85
CA TYR A 83 -7.53 12.15 -2.03
C TYR A 83 -6.53 11.32 -2.85
N GLY A 84 -6.65 11.30 -4.18
CA GLY A 84 -5.79 10.47 -5.03
C GLY A 84 -6.03 8.97 -4.88
N ILE A 85 -7.21 8.58 -4.36
CA ILE A 85 -7.57 7.18 -4.11
C ILE A 85 -8.36 6.66 -5.30
N GLU A 86 -7.95 5.54 -5.87
CA GLU A 86 -8.71 4.87 -6.93
C GLU A 86 -10.00 4.27 -6.36
N TYR A 87 -11.13 4.86 -6.74
CA TYR A 87 -12.44 4.42 -6.28
C TYR A 87 -12.77 3.10 -6.96
N GLU A 88 -12.65 1.99 -6.19
CA GLU A 88 -12.92 0.56 -6.47
C GLU A 88 -11.71 -0.35 -6.18
N GLU A 89 -10.50 0.20 -6.07
CA GLU A 89 -9.27 -0.56 -5.82
C GLU A 89 -8.71 -0.25 -4.43
N PHE A 90 -9.47 -0.64 -3.39
CA PHE A 90 -8.98 -0.52 -2.02
C PHE A 90 -7.83 -1.48 -1.76
N THR A 91 -6.90 -1.03 -0.94
CA THR A 91 -5.81 -1.88 -0.46
C THR A 91 -6.35 -3.15 0.23
N ASN A 92 -5.69 -4.30 0.02
CA ASN A 92 -6.11 -5.59 0.57
C ASN A 92 -5.14 -6.05 1.68
N PRO A 93 -5.51 -5.89 2.97
CA PRO A 93 -4.64 -6.23 4.10
C PRO A 93 -4.24 -7.70 4.13
N TRP A 94 -5.13 -8.60 3.71
CA TRP A 94 -4.86 -10.04 3.71
C TRP A 94 -3.83 -10.44 2.67
N HIS A 95 -3.93 -9.90 1.46
CA HIS A 95 -2.94 -10.17 0.42
C HIS A 95 -1.56 -9.66 0.83
N ALA A 96 -1.48 -8.46 1.40
CA ALA A 96 -0.22 -7.88 1.87
C ALA A 96 0.41 -8.67 3.04
N ALA A 97 -0.41 -9.15 3.98
CA ALA A 97 0.05 -9.95 5.10
C ALA A 97 0.58 -11.32 4.65
N ILE A 98 -0.14 -12.01 3.76
CA ILE A 98 0.24 -13.33 3.26
C ILE A 98 1.49 -13.25 2.39
N SER A 99 1.58 -12.24 1.52
CA SER A 99 2.77 -12.04 0.68
C SER A 99 4.00 -11.78 1.55
N SER A 100 3.88 -10.94 2.57
CA SER A 100 4.94 -10.66 3.55
C SER A 100 5.36 -11.91 4.34
N PHE A 101 4.39 -12.71 4.79
CA PHE A 101 4.66 -13.97 5.46
C PHE A 101 5.49 -14.92 4.59
N ILE A 102 5.04 -15.13 3.34
CA ILE A 102 5.70 -16.04 2.39
C ILE A 102 7.09 -15.52 2.03
N ALA A 103 7.23 -14.21 1.76
CA ALA A 103 8.51 -13.59 1.46
C ALA A 103 9.51 -13.76 2.60
N PHE A 104 9.09 -13.59 3.85
CA PHE A 104 9.95 -13.80 5.02
C PHE A 104 10.37 -15.26 5.16
N VAL A 105 9.42 -16.20 5.06
CA VAL A 105 9.71 -17.63 5.14
C VAL A 105 10.70 -18.03 4.06
N LEU A 106 10.45 -17.68 2.80
CA LEU A 106 11.32 -18.00 1.66
C LEU A 106 12.69 -17.32 1.79
N GLY A 107 12.74 -16.06 2.20
CA GLY A 107 13.98 -15.30 2.43
C GLY A 107 14.83 -15.87 3.57
N SER A 108 14.21 -16.54 4.54
CA SER A 108 14.90 -17.18 5.67
C SER A 108 15.45 -18.59 5.37
N LEU A 109 15.05 -19.22 4.25
CA LEU A 109 15.49 -20.58 3.90
C LEU A 109 17.00 -20.68 3.63
N PRO A 110 17.65 -19.79 2.86
CA PRO A 110 19.08 -19.88 2.59
C PRO A 110 19.96 -19.89 3.85
N PRO A 111 19.83 -18.94 4.80
CA PRO A 111 20.63 -18.97 6.03
C PRO A 111 20.28 -20.18 6.92
N MET A 112 19.02 -20.63 6.92
CA MET A 112 18.63 -21.83 7.67
C MET A 112 19.26 -23.11 7.12
N LEU A 113 19.29 -23.29 5.80
CA LEU A 113 19.90 -24.47 5.18
C LEU A 113 21.40 -24.55 5.48
N LEU A 114 22.10 -23.43 5.43
CA LEU A 114 23.55 -23.38 5.64
C LEU A 114 23.97 -23.78 7.05
N ILE A 115 23.30 -23.24 8.06
CA ILE A 115 23.65 -23.56 9.45
C ILE A 115 23.39 -25.03 9.80
N THR A 116 22.46 -25.66 9.09
CA THR A 116 22.09 -27.07 9.30
C THR A 116 23.05 -28.02 8.58
N VAL A 117 23.52 -27.66 7.38
CA VAL A 117 24.33 -28.54 6.51
C VAL A 117 25.84 -28.41 6.76
N PHE A 118 26.35 -27.23 7.14
CA PHE A 118 27.81 -27.04 7.26
C PHE A 118 28.38 -27.58 8.59
N PRO A 119 29.59 -28.20 8.58
CA PRO A 119 30.32 -28.63 9.78
C PRO A 119 30.79 -27.44 10.63
N SER A 120 31.00 -27.68 11.94
CA SER A 120 31.20 -26.66 12.99
C SER A 120 32.23 -25.59 12.67
N ASP A 121 33.30 -25.95 11.98
CA ASP A 121 34.48 -25.10 11.80
C ASP A 121 34.27 -23.99 10.76
N TYR A 122 33.27 -24.16 9.87
CA TYR A 122 32.99 -23.21 8.78
C TYR A 122 31.60 -22.57 8.84
N ARG A 123 30.75 -22.92 9.82
CA ARG A 123 29.35 -22.42 9.91
C ARG A 123 29.25 -20.90 9.93
N ILE A 124 30.02 -20.24 10.79
CA ILE A 124 29.95 -18.79 10.97
C ILE A 124 30.45 -18.04 9.73
N PRO A 125 31.66 -18.29 9.18
CA PRO A 125 32.13 -17.59 7.99
C PRO A 125 31.26 -17.86 6.75
N ALA A 126 30.75 -19.09 6.57
CA ALA A 126 29.86 -19.43 5.45
C ALA A 126 28.50 -18.70 5.54
N THR A 127 27.92 -18.61 6.73
CA THR A 127 26.63 -17.93 6.93
C THR A 127 26.76 -16.42 6.72
N VAL A 128 27.83 -15.81 7.26
CA VAL A 128 28.12 -14.37 7.05
C VAL A 128 28.33 -14.08 5.56
N PHE A 129 29.12 -14.90 4.86
CA PHE A 129 29.37 -14.73 3.43
C PHE A 129 28.08 -14.81 2.61
N ILE A 130 27.19 -15.75 2.90
CA ILE A 130 25.93 -15.87 2.15
C ILE A 130 24.92 -14.80 2.50
N VAL A 131 24.75 -14.43 3.76
CA VAL A 131 23.89 -13.27 4.11
C VAL A 131 24.38 -12.03 3.38
N THR A 132 25.70 -11.84 3.32
CA THR A 132 26.31 -10.73 2.57
C THR A 132 26.00 -10.83 1.08
N LEU A 133 26.14 -12.01 0.45
CA LEU A 133 25.77 -12.21 -0.96
C LEU A 133 24.27 -12.04 -1.24
N SER A 134 23.40 -12.53 -0.37
CA SER A 134 21.94 -12.39 -0.48
C SER A 134 21.52 -10.92 -0.42
N LEU A 135 22.17 -10.12 0.42
CA LEU A 135 21.97 -8.67 0.48
C LEU A 135 22.60 -7.96 -0.73
N ASN A 136 23.79 -8.40 -1.19
CA ASN A 136 24.49 -7.79 -2.33
C ASN A 136 23.77 -8.00 -3.66
N ARG A 137 23.07 -9.13 -3.83
CA ARG A 137 22.35 -9.43 -5.09
C ARG A 137 21.13 -8.53 -5.33
N HIS A 138 20.70 -7.76 -4.33
CA HIS A 138 19.63 -6.76 -4.47
C HIS A 138 20.13 -5.42 -5.03
N TRP A 139 21.45 -5.15 -5.00
CA TRP A 139 22.04 -3.89 -5.49
C TRP A 139 22.44 -3.90 -6.97
N LEU A 140 22.56 -5.07 -7.60
CA LEU A 140 23.04 -5.20 -8.99
C LEU A 140 21.95 -5.08 -10.07
N TYR A 141 20.68 -4.94 -9.69
CA TYR A 141 19.53 -4.82 -10.62
C TYR A 141 18.73 -3.51 -10.45
N GLN A 142 19.28 -2.53 -9.72
CA GLN A 142 18.67 -1.22 -9.55
C GLN A 142 19.61 -0.13 -10.13
N CYS A 143 19.84 -0.21 -11.45
CA CYS A 143 20.29 0.88 -12.31
C CYS A 143 19.46 0.82 -13.59
#